data_AF-A0A415IKY7-F1
#
_entry.id   AF-A0A415IKY7-F1
#
_cell.length_a   1.000
_cell.length_b   1.000
_cell.length_c   1.000
_cell.angle_alpha   90.00
_cell.angle_beta   90.00
_cell.angle_gamma   90.00
#
_symmetry.space_group_name_H-M   'P 1'
#
loop_
_entity.id
_entity.type
_entity.pdbx_description
1 polymer ?
#
loop_
_entity_poly.entity_id
_entity_poly.type
_entity_poly.pdbx_seq_one_letter_code
_entity_poly.pdbx_strand_id
1 'polypeptide(L)'
;MYRAIKGKTIIFPSDIYEKTTTLNYGEDVANAIVELIGKNVAIGNTYQIMQNRTIKWGDVLKIYMSVFDDNLKVTYINDSNVLGKVTNRKEQIKYDRLYDRKFDNSKICEIVPLMNEAKEPERGLKECLIKFINSGAKFDKIDWKFEGYADKITKEKTRLKEIKGAKNLLKYLIARYTSYFER
;
A
#
# COMPACT_ATOMS: atom_id res chain seq x y z
N MET A 1 -2.18 -1.31 -7.40
CA MET A 1 -3.09 -0.39 -8.12
C MET A 1 -3.09 -0.58 -9.63
N TYR A 2 -1.96 -0.48 -10.34
CA TYR A 2 -1.92 -0.68 -11.80
C TYR A 2 -2.65 -1.95 -12.28
N ARG A 3 -2.35 -3.09 -11.67
CA ARG A 3 -3.03 -4.38 -11.96
C ARG A 3 -4.54 -4.31 -11.79
N ALA A 4 -5.01 -3.70 -10.70
CA ALA A 4 -6.44 -3.53 -10.41
C ALA A 4 -7.16 -2.78 -11.54
N ILE A 5 -6.64 -1.60 -11.93
CA ILE A 5 -7.21 -0.80 -13.04
C ILE A 5 -7.19 -1.56 -14.37
N LYS A 6 -6.19 -2.42 -14.58
CA LYS A 6 -6.07 -3.23 -15.80
C LYS A 6 -6.94 -4.49 -15.77
N GLY A 7 -7.76 -4.70 -14.73
CA GLY A 7 -8.59 -5.89 -14.56
C GLY A 7 -7.78 -7.17 -14.37
N LYS A 8 -6.51 -7.05 -13.97
CA LYS A 8 -5.62 -8.18 -13.74
C LYS A 8 -5.72 -8.66 -12.30
N THR A 9 -5.47 -9.95 -12.13
CA THR A 9 -5.48 -10.59 -10.82
C THR A 9 -4.37 -10.03 -9.91
N ILE A 10 -4.74 -9.59 -8.72
CA ILE A 10 -3.82 -9.13 -7.68
C ILE A 10 -3.27 -10.34 -6.93
N ILE A 11 -1.99 -10.27 -6.57
CA ILE A 11 -1.38 -11.24 -5.67
C ILE A 11 -1.35 -10.64 -4.26
N PHE A 12 -1.87 -11.39 -3.30
CA PHE A 12 -1.90 -11.00 -1.90
C PHE A 12 -1.22 -12.06 -1.03
N PRO A 13 -0.22 -11.73 -0.22
CA PRO A 13 0.42 -12.72 0.64
C PRO A 13 -0.40 -12.97 1.91
N SER A 14 -0.68 -14.23 2.23
CA SER A 14 -1.55 -14.63 3.32
C SER A 14 -0.94 -14.38 4.70
N ASP A 15 0.39 -14.39 4.81
CA ASP A 15 1.14 -14.18 6.06
C ASP A 15 1.00 -12.76 6.65
N ILE A 16 0.65 -11.76 5.85
CA ILE A 16 0.35 -10.40 6.35
C ILE A 16 -1.14 -10.20 6.65
N TYR A 17 -2.03 -11.08 6.21
CA TYR A 17 -3.48 -10.82 6.14
C TYR A 17 -4.09 -10.41 7.48
N GLU A 18 -3.72 -11.11 8.56
CA GLU A 18 -4.20 -10.86 9.92
C GLU A 18 -3.42 -9.77 10.67
N LYS A 19 -2.31 -9.27 10.12
CA LYS A 19 -1.49 -8.24 10.76
C LYS A 19 -2.12 -6.86 10.64
N THR A 20 -1.95 -6.07 11.68
CA THR A 20 -2.53 -4.72 11.79
C THR A 20 -1.55 -3.62 11.43
N THR A 21 -2.08 -2.53 10.89
CA THR A 21 -1.33 -1.30 10.61
C THR A 21 -2.15 -0.06 11.00
N THR A 22 -1.46 1.07 11.12
CA THR A 22 -2.06 2.38 11.34
C THR A 22 -1.89 3.21 10.08
N LEU A 23 -3.01 3.53 9.40
CA LEU A 23 -3.01 4.38 8.20
C LEU A 23 -3.42 5.79 8.62
N ASN A 24 -2.77 6.83 8.11
CA ASN A 24 -3.11 8.21 8.46
C ASN A 24 -3.61 8.97 7.24
N TYR A 25 -4.68 9.73 7.40
CA TYR A 25 -5.16 10.60 6.33
C TYR A 25 -4.23 11.81 6.19
N GLY A 26 -3.75 12.06 4.98
CA GLY A 26 -2.69 13.05 4.75
C GLY A 26 -3.09 14.48 5.13
N GLU A 27 -4.38 14.82 5.01
CA GLU A 27 -4.90 16.12 5.41
C GLU A 27 -4.85 16.32 6.92
N ASP A 28 -5.28 15.32 7.71
CA ASP A 28 -5.24 15.39 9.18
C ASP A 28 -3.80 15.51 9.67
N VAL A 29 -2.86 14.76 9.07
CA VAL A 29 -1.43 14.86 9.38
C VAL A 29 -0.89 16.25 9.08
N ALA A 30 -1.23 16.83 7.93
CA ALA A 30 -0.78 18.17 7.55
C ALA A 30 -1.34 19.24 8.50
N ASN A 31 -2.64 19.17 8.82
CA ASN A 31 -3.29 20.08 9.76
C ASN A 31 -2.70 19.97 11.16
N ALA A 32 -2.42 18.75 11.63
CA ALA A 32 -1.77 18.54 12.93
C ALA A 32 -0.36 19.12 12.99
N ILE A 33 0.42 19.02 11.91
CA ILE A 33 1.74 19.67 11.82
C ILE A 33 1.58 21.20 11.91
N VAL A 34 0.64 21.77 11.15
CA VAL A 34 0.36 23.22 11.17
C VAL A 34 -0.02 23.68 12.59
N GLU A 35 -0.85 22.91 13.30
CA GLU A 35 -1.25 23.23 14.67
C GLU A 35 -0.10 23.19 15.68
N LEU A 36 0.96 22.42 15.44
CA LEU A 36 2.13 22.38 16.33
C LEU A 36 3.06 23.59 16.12
N ILE A 37 3.06 24.19 14.93
CA ILE A 37 3.94 25.31 14.61
C ILE A 37 3.59 26.51 15.51
N GLY A 38 4.59 27.05 16.20
CA GLY A 38 4.44 28.22 17.07
C GLY A 38 3.89 27.94 18.47
N LYS A 39 3.52 26.70 18.80
CA LYS A 39 3.13 26.33 20.17
C LYS A 39 4.38 26.14 21.03
N ASN A 40 4.58 27.01 22.02
CA ASN A 40 5.71 26.91 22.96
C ASN A 40 5.77 25.53 23.66
N VAL A 41 4.61 24.97 24.00
CA VAL A 41 4.50 23.63 24.61
C VAL A 41 5.01 22.50 23.69
N ALA A 42 5.10 22.73 22.38
CA ALA A 42 5.59 21.76 21.41
C ALA A 42 7.12 21.82 21.21
N ILE A 43 7.79 22.89 21.66
CA ILE A 43 9.23 23.06 21.50
C ILE A 43 9.97 22.00 22.32
N GLY A 44 10.98 21.37 21.71
CA GLY A 44 11.81 20.33 22.37
C GLY A 44 11.11 18.99 22.56
N ASN A 45 9.92 18.79 21.98
CA ASN A 45 9.14 17.58 22.15
C ASN A 45 9.05 16.75 20.87
N THR A 46 9.00 15.42 21.05
CA THR A 46 8.66 14.46 19.99
C THR A 46 7.19 14.07 20.08
N TYR A 47 6.51 14.00 18.94
CA TYR A 47 5.10 13.64 18.82
C TYR A 47 4.87 12.56 17.74
N GLN A 48 3.94 11.66 18.01
CA GLN A 48 3.46 10.66 17.05
C GLN A 48 2.24 11.22 16.30
N ILE A 49 2.46 11.80 15.11
CA ILE A 49 1.38 12.38 14.30
C ILE A 49 0.65 11.27 13.53
N MET A 50 -0.24 10.58 14.21
CA MET A 50 -1.01 9.47 13.67
C MET A 50 -2.32 9.27 14.45
N GLN A 51 -3.25 8.55 13.85
CA GLN A 51 -4.48 8.13 14.53
C GLN A 51 -4.23 6.92 15.45
N ASN A 52 -5.11 6.72 16.43
CA ASN A 52 -5.07 5.58 17.35
C ASN A 52 -5.80 4.33 16.83
N ARG A 53 -6.46 4.42 15.68
CA ARG A 53 -7.19 3.31 15.08
C ARG A 53 -6.27 2.47 14.22
N THR A 54 -6.44 1.15 14.30
CA THR A 54 -5.66 0.18 13.55
C THR A 54 -6.57 -0.64 12.65
N ILE A 55 -6.06 -1.06 11.50
CA ILE A 55 -6.78 -1.84 10.49
C ILE A 55 -5.95 -3.05 10.08
N LYS A 56 -6.58 -4.21 9.85
CA LYS A 56 -5.88 -5.38 9.31
C LYS A 56 -5.57 -5.21 7.83
N TRP A 57 -4.47 -5.77 7.35
CA TRP A 57 -4.19 -5.79 5.91
C TRP A 57 -5.28 -6.50 5.09
N GLY A 58 -5.94 -7.52 5.66
CA GLY A 58 -7.10 -8.15 5.06
C GLY A 58 -8.28 -7.20 4.87
N ASP A 59 -8.53 -6.29 5.83
CA ASP A 59 -9.61 -5.31 5.72
C ASP A 59 -9.24 -4.17 4.75
N VAL A 60 -7.95 -3.80 4.68
CA VAL A 60 -7.43 -2.95 3.60
C VAL A 60 -7.72 -3.56 2.23
N LEU A 61 -7.47 -4.86 2.04
CA LEU A 61 -7.79 -5.55 0.79
C LEU A 61 -9.30 -5.51 0.50
N LYS A 62 -10.16 -5.78 1.49
CA LYS A 62 -11.62 -5.72 1.33
C LYS A 62 -12.09 -4.32 0.92
N ILE A 63 -11.48 -3.25 1.44
CA ILE A 63 -11.80 -1.88 0.99
C ILE A 63 -11.48 -1.72 -0.50
N TYR A 64 -10.32 -2.18 -0.96
CA TYR A 64 -10.00 -2.18 -2.39
C TYR A 64 -11.03 -2.98 -3.19
N MET A 65 -11.40 -4.18 -2.74
CA MET A 65 -12.43 -4.99 -3.40
C MET A 65 -13.77 -4.25 -3.47
N SER A 66 -14.17 -3.54 -2.41
CA SER A 66 -15.42 -2.76 -2.38
C SER A 66 -15.45 -1.53 -3.30
N VAL A 67 -14.29 -1.07 -3.78
CA VAL A 67 -14.19 0.07 -4.70
C VAL A 67 -14.14 -0.39 -6.16
N PHE A 68 -13.61 -1.59 -6.41
CA PHE A 68 -13.50 -2.16 -7.75
C PHE A 68 -14.61 -3.18 -8.05
N ASP A 69 -15.52 -3.43 -7.10
CA ASP A 69 -16.57 -4.43 -7.13
C ASP A 69 -16.03 -5.83 -7.54
N ASP A 70 -16.86 -6.64 -8.19
CA ASP A 70 -16.52 -7.99 -8.67
C ASP A 70 -15.41 -8.02 -9.74
N ASN A 71 -14.94 -6.86 -10.20
CA ASN A 71 -13.84 -6.79 -11.16
C ASN A 71 -12.47 -7.08 -10.53
N LEU A 72 -12.36 -7.00 -9.20
CA LEU A 72 -11.08 -7.24 -8.53
C LEU A 72 -10.84 -8.72 -8.23
N LYS A 73 -10.02 -9.35 -9.07
CA LYS A 73 -9.58 -10.73 -8.85
C LYS A 73 -8.37 -10.75 -7.91
N VAL A 74 -8.37 -11.68 -6.95
CA VAL A 74 -7.27 -11.86 -6.00
C VAL A 74 -6.82 -13.32 -5.99
N THR A 75 -5.51 -13.54 -5.99
CA THR A 75 -4.87 -14.84 -5.75
C THR A 75 -3.96 -14.70 -4.55
N TYR A 76 -4.03 -15.68 -3.65
CA TYR A 76 -3.21 -15.70 -2.44
C TYR A 76 -1.91 -16.45 -2.67
N ILE A 77 -0.82 -15.94 -2.09
CA ILE A 77 0.46 -16.66 -1.95
C ILE A 77 0.75 -16.90 -0.47
N ASN A 78 1.36 -18.02 -0.13
CA ASN A 78 1.50 -18.43 1.27
C ASN A 78 2.40 -17.48 2.08
N ASP A 79 3.55 -17.09 1.52
CA ASP A 79 4.50 -16.19 2.17
C ASP A 79 4.87 -15.01 1.28
N SER A 80 5.27 -13.93 1.94
CA SER A 80 5.60 -12.64 1.34
C SER A 80 7.08 -12.48 0.99
N ASN A 81 7.94 -13.48 1.26
CA ASN A 81 9.39 -13.34 1.08
C ASN A 81 9.78 -13.17 -0.40
N VAL A 82 9.24 -14.02 -1.27
CA VAL A 82 9.51 -13.94 -2.72
C VAL A 82 8.99 -12.62 -3.27
N LEU A 83 7.79 -12.20 -2.85
CA LEU A 83 7.23 -10.90 -3.21
C LEU A 83 8.16 -9.75 -2.77
N GLY A 84 8.73 -9.83 -1.57
CA GLY A 84 9.70 -8.87 -1.05
C GLY A 84 10.97 -8.79 -1.89
N LYS A 85 11.55 -9.92 -2.29
CA LYS A 85 12.72 -9.97 -3.18
C LYS A 85 12.42 -9.39 -4.55
N VAL A 86 11.33 -9.84 -5.17
CA VAL A 86 10.90 -9.39 -6.50
C VAL A 86 10.60 -7.90 -6.51
N THR A 87 10.01 -7.34 -5.46
CA THR A 87 9.69 -5.90 -5.38
C THR A 87 10.81 -5.04 -4.79
N ASN A 88 11.91 -5.65 -4.32
CA ASN A 88 12.95 -4.99 -3.54
C ASN A 88 12.40 -4.27 -2.29
N ARG A 89 11.45 -4.93 -1.60
CA ARG A 89 10.76 -4.45 -0.40
C ARG A 89 10.79 -5.47 0.73
N LYS A 90 11.79 -6.37 0.73
CA LYS A 90 11.92 -7.43 1.73
C LYS A 90 11.92 -6.86 3.15
N GLU A 91 12.67 -5.79 3.38
CA GLU A 91 12.80 -5.13 4.68
C GLU A 91 11.49 -4.47 5.09
N GLN A 92 10.82 -3.79 4.17
CA GLN A 92 9.49 -3.23 4.44
C GLN A 92 8.51 -4.34 4.82
N ILE A 93 8.40 -5.40 4.04
CA ILE A 93 7.49 -6.50 4.38
C ILE A 93 7.84 -7.12 5.73
N LYS A 94 9.12 -7.42 5.94
CA LYS A 94 9.61 -8.06 7.17
C LYS A 94 9.34 -7.23 8.41
N TYR A 95 9.70 -5.94 8.41
CA TYR A 95 9.67 -5.11 9.61
C TYR A 95 8.41 -4.25 9.75
N ASP A 96 7.65 -4.06 8.67
CA ASP A 96 6.42 -3.26 8.67
C ASP A 96 5.17 -4.16 8.62
N ARG A 97 5.08 -5.05 7.62
CA ARG A 97 3.83 -5.73 7.26
C ARG A 97 3.58 -7.05 7.99
N LEU A 98 4.63 -7.70 8.47
CA LEU A 98 4.54 -8.95 9.24
C LEU A 98 4.37 -8.75 10.75
N TYR A 99 4.27 -7.50 11.22
CA TYR A 99 4.09 -7.15 12.62
C TYR A 99 2.81 -6.31 12.83
N ASP A 100 2.28 -6.35 14.05
CA ASP A 100 1.15 -5.52 14.45
C ASP A 100 1.65 -4.10 14.77
N ARG A 101 1.39 -3.17 13.86
CA ARG A 101 1.80 -1.77 14.01
C ARG A 101 0.70 -0.93 14.63
N LYS A 102 0.75 -0.89 15.96
CA LYS A 102 -0.09 -0.05 16.81
C LYS A 102 0.77 1.00 17.49
N PHE A 103 0.23 2.19 17.62
CA PHE A 103 0.95 3.34 18.13
C PHE A 103 0.11 4.10 19.14
N ASP A 104 0.80 4.78 20.05
CA ASP A 104 0.20 5.69 21.01
C ASP A 104 0.38 7.14 20.55
N ASN A 105 -0.74 7.84 20.40
CA ASN A 105 -0.80 9.25 20.02
C ASN A 105 -1.33 10.16 21.15
N SER A 106 -1.47 9.64 22.37
CA SER A 106 -1.99 10.37 23.54
C SER A 106 -1.38 11.78 23.70
N LYS A 107 -0.04 11.86 23.63
CA LYS A 107 0.72 13.10 23.77
C LYS A 107 0.34 14.19 22.77
N ILE A 108 0.05 13.84 21.50
CA ILE A 108 -0.36 14.86 20.51
C ILE A 108 -1.84 15.22 20.67
N CYS A 109 -2.68 14.27 21.07
CA CYS A 109 -4.11 14.50 21.29
C CYS A 109 -4.41 15.53 22.39
N GLU A 110 -3.51 15.70 23.36
CA GLU A 110 -3.60 16.75 24.39
C GLU A 110 -3.43 18.17 23.82
N ILE A 111 -2.70 18.31 22.72
CA ILE A 111 -2.30 19.61 22.15
C ILE A 111 -3.02 19.93 20.84
N VAL A 112 -3.41 18.88 20.11
CA VAL A 112 -4.04 18.92 18.78
C VAL A 112 -5.33 18.08 18.87
N PRO A 113 -6.46 18.67 19.30
CA PRO A 113 -7.71 17.94 19.47
C PRO A 113 -8.19 17.23 18.20
N LEU A 114 -7.87 17.76 17.01
CA LEU A 114 -8.15 17.16 15.70
C LEU A 114 -7.67 15.69 15.62
N MET A 115 -6.57 15.34 16.30
CA MET A 115 -6.04 13.98 16.27
C MET A 115 -6.94 12.96 16.98
N ASN A 116 -7.85 13.39 17.86
CA ASN A 116 -8.88 12.54 18.45
C ASN A 116 -9.99 12.21 17.45
N GLU A 117 -10.21 13.09 16.48
CA GLU A 117 -11.27 13.00 15.47
C GLU A 117 -10.70 12.67 14.08
N ALA A 118 -9.44 12.22 14.01
CA ALA A 118 -8.77 11.88 12.77
C ALA A 118 -9.59 10.88 11.94
N LYS A 119 -9.56 11.06 10.63
CA LYS A 119 -10.38 10.31 9.69
C LYS A 119 -10.08 8.82 9.75
N GLU A 120 -11.13 8.04 9.91
CA GLU A 120 -11.09 6.58 9.98
C GLU A 120 -10.41 5.98 8.73
N PRO A 121 -9.57 4.95 8.88
CA PRO A 121 -8.80 4.40 7.77
C PRO A 121 -9.71 3.81 6.69
N GLU A 122 -10.85 3.23 7.04
CA GLU A 122 -11.85 2.68 6.11
C GLU A 122 -12.40 3.77 5.19
N ARG A 123 -12.86 4.86 5.79
CA ARG A 123 -13.44 6.00 5.07
C ARG A 123 -12.39 6.74 4.25
N GLY A 124 -11.27 7.11 4.87
CA GLY A 124 -10.21 7.87 4.22
C GLY A 124 -9.57 7.12 3.05
N LEU A 125 -9.32 5.81 3.21
CA LEU A 125 -8.78 4.99 2.14
C LEU A 125 -9.76 4.87 0.98
N LYS A 126 -11.05 4.62 1.25
CA LYS A 126 -12.09 4.51 0.21
C LYS A 126 -12.22 5.80 -0.59
N GLU A 127 -12.30 6.95 0.09
CA GLU A 127 -12.35 8.28 -0.54
C GLU A 127 -11.13 8.52 -1.44
N CYS A 128 -9.92 8.21 -0.95
CA CYS A 128 -8.68 8.33 -1.72
C CYS A 128 -8.67 7.44 -2.97
N LEU A 129 -9.13 6.20 -2.87
CA LEU A 129 -9.17 5.27 -4.00
C LEU A 129 -10.15 5.74 -5.08
N ILE A 130 -11.36 6.14 -4.68
CA ILE A 130 -12.37 6.68 -5.61
C ILE A 130 -11.84 7.93 -6.30
N LYS A 131 -11.26 8.86 -5.54
CA LYS A 131 -10.65 10.08 -6.09
C LYS A 131 -9.53 9.76 -7.08
N PHE A 132 -8.66 8.79 -6.75
CA PHE A 132 -7.58 8.35 -7.63
C PHE A 132 -8.13 7.79 -8.96
N ILE A 133 -9.11 6.89 -8.90
CA ILE A 133 -9.72 6.27 -10.08
C ILE A 133 -10.39 7.34 -10.96
N ASN A 134 -11.20 8.22 -10.37
CA ASN A 134 -11.94 9.25 -11.10
C ASN A 134 -11.05 10.34 -11.69
N SER A 135 -9.87 10.58 -11.12
CA SER A 135 -8.93 11.60 -11.63
C SER A 135 -8.29 11.24 -12.97
N GLY A 136 -8.40 9.99 -13.44
CA GLY A 136 -7.66 9.52 -14.62
C GLY A 136 -6.14 9.54 -14.41
N ALA A 137 -5.68 9.54 -13.15
CA ALA A 137 -4.27 9.64 -12.79
C ALA A 137 -3.42 8.59 -13.52
N LYS A 138 -2.30 9.06 -14.08
CA LYS A 138 -1.34 8.20 -14.76
C LYS A 138 -0.35 7.65 -13.76
N PHE A 139 -0.01 6.37 -13.90
CA PHE A 139 1.11 5.78 -13.19
C PHE A 139 2.41 6.31 -13.78
N ASP A 140 3.29 6.84 -12.92
CA ASP A 140 4.60 7.34 -13.34
C ASP A 140 5.50 6.20 -13.85
N LYS A 141 5.83 5.24 -12.96
CA LYS A 141 6.67 4.09 -13.29
C LYS A 141 5.96 2.78 -12.94
N ILE A 142 5.87 1.89 -13.93
CA ILE A 142 5.41 0.52 -13.73
C ILE A 142 6.61 -0.37 -13.41
N ASP A 143 6.51 -1.13 -12.31
CA ASP A 143 7.50 -2.16 -11.99
C ASP A 143 7.27 -3.39 -12.87
N TRP A 144 7.88 -3.39 -14.06
CA TRP A 144 7.75 -4.47 -15.02
C TRP A 144 8.35 -5.80 -14.54
N LYS A 145 9.26 -5.78 -13.55
CA LYS A 145 9.74 -7.01 -12.89
C LYS A 145 8.62 -7.61 -12.04
N PHE A 146 7.96 -6.79 -11.22
CA PHE A 146 6.78 -7.23 -10.47
C PHE A 146 5.64 -7.70 -11.38
N GLU A 147 5.33 -6.97 -12.46
CA GLU A 147 4.26 -7.38 -13.39
C GLU A 147 4.56 -8.73 -14.07
N GLY A 148 5.82 -9.00 -14.43
CA GLY A 148 6.22 -10.29 -14.99
C GLY A 148 6.08 -11.44 -13.99
N TYR A 149 6.54 -11.23 -12.76
CA TYR A 149 6.35 -12.19 -11.65
C TYR A 149 4.86 -12.41 -11.36
N ALA A 150 4.07 -11.35 -11.33
CA ALA A 150 2.66 -11.47 -11.01
C ALA A 150 1.90 -12.23 -12.10
N ASP A 151 2.13 -11.88 -13.37
CA ASP A 151 1.61 -12.62 -14.52
C ASP A 151 2.07 -14.10 -14.52
N LYS A 152 3.25 -14.42 -13.95
CA LYS A 152 3.73 -15.80 -13.78
C LYS A 152 2.85 -16.59 -12.84
N ILE A 153 2.60 -16.05 -11.65
CA ILE A 153 1.77 -16.69 -10.62
C ILE A 153 0.31 -16.80 -11.06
N THR A 154 -0.24 -15.74 -11.66
CA THR A 154 -1.66 -15.70 -12.07
C THR A 154 -1.94 -16.35 -13.41
N LYS A 155 -0.90 -16.84 -14.10
CA LYS A 155 -0.96 -17.38 -15.48
C LYS A 155 -1.50 -16.38 -16.51
N GLU A 156 -1.46 -15.08 -16.20
CA GLU A 156 -1.83 -14.00 -17.12
C GLU A 156 -0.63 -13.58 -18.00
N LYS A 157 -0.88 -12.64 -18.92
CA LYS A 157 0.15 -12.06 -19.79
C LYS A 157 -0.13 -10.60 -20.12
N THR A 158 0.92 -9.80 -20.09
CA THR A 158 0.94 -8.41 -20.58
C THR A 158 1.26 -8.40 -22.07
N ARG A 159 0.58 -7.56 -22.85
CA ARG A 159 0.96 -7.32 -24.25
C ARG A 159 2.31 -6.62 -24.29
N LEU A 160 3.30 -7.20 -24.97
CA LEU A 160 4.67 -6.67 -24.99
C LEU A 160 4.76 -5.23 -25.53
N LYS A 161 3.83 -4.83 -26.42
CA LYS A 161 3.72 -3.46 -26.95
C LYS A 161 3.40 -2.41 -25.87
N GLU A 162 2.84 -2.82 -24.73
CA GLU A 162 2.57 -1.93 -23.59
C GLU A 162 3.85 -1.58 -22.81
N ILE A 163 4.88 -2.42 -22.93
CA ILE A 163 6.12 -2.31 -22.17
C ILE A 163 7.08 -1.39 -22.91
N LYS A 164 7.20 -0.15 -22.44
CA LYS A 164 8.12 0.84 -23.02
C LYS A 164 9.56 0.59 -22.56
N GLY A 165 10.46 0.47 -23.53
CA GLY A 165 11.91 0.38 -23.35
C GLY A 165 12.45 -1.05 -23.22
N ALA A 166 13.57 -1.34 -23.89
CA ALA A 166 14.17 -2.67 -23.95
C ALA A 166 14.53 -3.25 -22.57
N LYS A 167 15.02 -2.40 -21.65
CA LYS A 167 15.34 -2.80 -20.27
C LYS A 167 14.10 -3.30 -19.51
N ASN A 168 12.96 -2.65 -19.69
CA ASN A 168 11.71 -3.03 -19.03
C ASN A 168 11.13 -4.31 -19.63
N LEU A 169 11.21 -4.44 -20.95
CA LEU A 169 10.83 -5.67 -21.66
C LEU A 169 11.66 -6.86 -21.17
N LEU A 170 12.97 -6.70 -21.05
CA LEU A 170 13.86 -7.75 -20.55
C LEU A 170 13.52 -8.13 -19.10
N LYS A 171 13.33 -7.14 -18.21
CA LYS A 171 12.91 -7.39 -16.81
C LYS A 171 11.62 -8.20 -16.74
N TYR A 172 10.61 -7.83 -17.54
CA TYR A 172 9.34 -8.54 -17.60
C TYR A 172 9.51 -9.98 -18.06
N LEU A 173 10.23 -10.20 -19.17
CA LEU A 173 10.44 -11.55 -19.72
C LEU A 173 11.21 -12.46 -18.75
N ILE A 174 12.27 -11.95 -18.13
CA ILE A 174 13.04 -12.71 -17.12
C ILE A 174 12.14 -13.08 -15.94
N ALA A 175 11.39 -12.12 -15.39
CA ALA A 175 10.50 -12.38 -14.26
C ALA A 175 9.35 -13.33 -14.60
N ARG A 176 8.83 -13.28 -15.84
CA ARG A 176 7.69 -14.09 -16.28
C ARG A 176 8.03 -15.55 -16.56
N TYR A 177 9.21 -15.79 -17.14
CA TYR A 177 9.59 -17.09 -17.69
C TYR A 177 10.72 -17.80 -16.92
N THR A 178 11.35 -17.14 -15.95
CA THR A 178 12.42 -17.74 -15.13
C THR A 178 12.16 -17.52 -13.64
N SER A 179 13.01 -18.07 -12.77
CA SER A 179 13.02 -17.81 -11.32
C SER A 179 14.15 -16.87 -10.89
N TYR A 180 14.80 -16.16 -11.83
CA TYR A 180 16.00 -15.38 -11.55
C TYR A 180 15.83 -14.36 -10.41
N PHE A 181 14.70 -13.66 -10.37
CA PHE A 181 14.40 -12.65 -9.33
C PHE A 181 13.78 -13.21 -8.04
N GLU A 182 13.53 -14.52 -7.98
CA GLU A 182 12.93 -15.20 -6.82
C GLU A 182 14.02 -15.74 -5.86
N ARG A 183 15.27 -15.78 -6.34
CA ARG A 183 16.46 -16.24 -5.61
C ARG A 183 16.81 -15.31 -4.46
#